data_AF-A0AB33ZWD5-F1
#
_entry.id   AF-A0AB33ZWD5-F1
#
_cell.length_a   1.000
_cell.length_b   1.000
_cell.length_c   1.000
_cell.angle_alpha   90.00
_cell.angle_beta   90.00
_cell.angle_gamma   90.00
#
_symmetry.space_group_name_H-M   'P 1'
#
loop_
_entity.id
_entity.type
_entity.pdbx_description
1 polymer ?
#
loop_
_entity_poly.entity_id
_entity_poly.type
_entity_poly.pdbx_seq_one_letter_code
_entity_poly.pdbx_strand_id
1 'polypeptide(L)'
;MNNPEEIQHFIDVLIKEDSFVKAAKKLYISQPYLTQLIKRIESHLGTPIINRDKKPYSLTQAGLLYYQYLENVSYDKQQLNKKIARFFETKSASRDSAFRKFS
;
A
#
# COMPACT_ATOMS: atom_id res chain seq x y z
N MET A 1 -2.84 2.41 -10.96
CA MET A 1 -2.11 2.90 -9.77
C MET A 1 -1.87 1.68 -8.89
N ASN A 2 -0.66 1.49 -8.35
CA ASN A 2 -0.38 0.34 -7.48
C ASN A 2 -1.03 0.55 -6.10
N ASN A 3 -1.31 -0.54 -5.38
CA ASN A 3 -1.94 -0.49 -4.07
C ASN A 3 -0.97 0.15 -3.05
N PRO A 4 -1.36 1.18 -2.26
CA PRO A 4 -0.47 1.81 -1.29
C PRO A 4 0.14 0.82 -0.29
N GLU A 5 -0.64 -0.16 0.17
CA GLU A 5 -0.19 -1.24 1.07
C GLU A 5 0.94 -2.08 0.44
N GLU A 6 0.84 -2.35 -0.87
CA GLU A 6 1.84 -3.12 -1.62
C GLU A 6 3.13 -2.30 -1.79
N ILE A 7 3.01 -1.02 -2.14
CA ILE A 7 4.16 -0.12 -2.26
C ILE A 7 4.90 -0.04 -0.92
N GLN A 8 4.16 0.13 0.18
CA GLN A 8 4.71 0.19 1.52
C GLN A 8 5.47 -1.09 1.85
N HIS A 9 4.86 -2.25 1.61
CA HIS A 9 5.51 -3.55 1.82
C HIS A 9 6.80 -3.70 1.00
N PHE A 10 6.80 -3.24 -0.25
CA PHE A 10 8.00 -3.32 -1.10
C PHE A 10 9.12 -2.42 -0.59
N ILE A 11 8.80 -1.23 -0.09
CA ILE A 11 9.75 -0.33 0.56
C ILE A 11 10.33 -0.99 1.81
N ASP A 12 9.49 -1.57 2.68
CA ASP A 12 9.94 -2.24 3.90
C ASP A 12 10.93 -3.37 3.61
N VAL A 13 10.57 -4.25 2.66
CA VAL A 13 11.44 -5.36 2.27
C VAL A 13 12.73 -4.83 1.62
N LEU A 14 12.66 -3.77 0.82
CA LEU A 14 13.85 -3.16 0.22
C LEU A 14 14.82 -2.59 1.27
N ILE A 15 14.30 -1.88 2.26
CA ILE A 15 15.10 -1.34 3.38
C ILE A 15 15.70 -2.48 4.21
N LYS A 16 14.88 -3.49 4.55
CA LYS A 16 15.32 -4.65 5.34
C LYS A 16 16.41 -5.47 4.67
N GLU A 17 16.30 -5.69 3.38
CA GLU A 17 17.22 -6.56 2.63
C GLU A 17 18.47 -5.82 2.13
N ASP A 18 18.49 -4.48 2.18
CA ASP A 18 19.61 -3.62 1.78
C ASP A 18 20.16 -3.95 0.37
N SER A 19 19.26 -4.44 -0.50
CA SER A 19 19.57 -4.95 -1.82
C SER A 19 18.31 -5.15 -2.66
N PHE A 20 18.25 -4.51 -3.82
CA PHE A 20 17.17 -4.71 -4.78
C PHE A 20 17.05 -6.18 -5.25
N VAL A 21 18.18 -6.90 -5.35
CA VAL A 21 18.18 -8.31 -5.78
C VAL A 21 17.57 -9.19 -4.70
N LYS A 22 17.98 -9.03 -3.44
CA LYS A 22 17.44 -9.82 -2.31
C LYS A 22 15.98 -9.47 -2.05
N ALA A 23 15.64 -8.18 -2.07
CA ALA A 23 14.27 -7.72 -1.91
C ALA A 23 13.34 -8.28 -2.98
N ALA A 24 13.71 -8.22 -4.26
CA ALA A 24 12.90 -8.78 -5.33
C ALA A 24 12.69 -10.30 -5.19
N LYS A 25 13.73 -11.04 -4.79
CA LYS A 25 13.61 -12.48 -4.47
C LYS A 25 12.64 -12.73 -3.31
N LYS A 26 12.72 -11.92 -2.24
CA LYS A 26 11.87 -12.04 -1.06
C LYS A 26 10.40 -11.69 -1.36
N LEU A 27 10.18 -10.76 -2.28
CA LEU A 27 8.88 -10.31 -2.77
C LEU A 27 8.32 -11.20 -3.89
N TYR A 28 9.05 -12.23 -4.34
CA TYR A 28 8.68 -13.08 -5.48
C TYR A 28 8.39 -12.31 -6.78
N ILE A 29 9.11 -11.21 -7.01
CA ILE A 29 9.02 -10.37 -8.21
C ILE A 29 10.38 -10.29 -8.91
N SER A 30 10.39 -9.76 -10.15
CA SER A 30 11.65 -9.52 -10.85
C SER A 30 12.35 -8.27 -10.30
N GLN A 31 13.68 -8.30 -10.21
CA GLN A 31 14.48 -7.13 -9.82
C GLN A 31 14.31 -5.93 -10.77
N PRO A 32 14.21 -6.11 -12.11
CA PRO A 32 13.90 -5.01 -13.02
C PRO A 32 12.56 -4.35 -12.70
N TYR A 33 11.53 -5.14 -12.34
CA TYR A 33 10.23 -4.60 -11.97
C TYR A 33 10.31 -3.74 -10.70
N LEU A 34 10.91 -4.25 -9.62
CA LEU A 34 11.07 -3.49 -8.37
C LEU A 34 11.86 -2.19 -8.60
N THR A 35 12.93 -2.25 -9.40
CA THR A 35 13.75 -1.08 -9.71
C THR A 35 12.99 -0.04 -10.52
N GLN A 36 12.26 -0.46 -11.55
CA GLN A 36 11.44 0.44 -12.37
C GLN A 36 10.30 1.06 -11.57
N LEU A 37 9.70 0.30 -10.67
CA LEU A 37 8.65 0.79 -9.78
C LEU A 37 9.18 1.93 -8.90
N ILE A 38 10.27 1.71 -8.16
CA ILE A 38 10.85 2.76 -7.30
C ILE A 38 11.28 3.97 -8.12
N LYS A 39 11.96 3.76 -9.27
CA LYS A 39 12.34 4.87 -10.17
C LYS A 39 11.13 5.67 -10.67
N ARG A 40 10.02 5.01 -10.99
CA ARG A 40 8.79 5.68 -11.44
C ARG A 40 8.21 6.54 -10.33
N ILE A 41 8.19 6.04 -9.09
CA ILE A 41 7.72 6.80 -7.93
C ILE A 41 8.62 8.01 -7.71
N GLU A 42 9.95 7.82 -7.66
CA GLU A 42 10.94 8.89 -7.49
C GLU A 42 10.81 9.95 -8.60
N SER A 43 10.61 9.52 -9.85
CA SER A 43 10.38 10.42 -10.99
C SER A 43 9.09 11.23 -10.87
N HIS A 44 8.01 10.63 -10.34
CA HIS A 44 6.74 11.32 -10.15
C HIS A 44 6.82 12.35 -9.02
N LEU A 45 7.62 12.07 -8.00
CA LEU A 45 7.86 12.96 -6.86
C LEU A 45 8.95 14.01 -7.15
N GLY A 46 9.75 13.80 -8.19
CA GLY A 46 10.89 14.65 -8.54
C GLY A 46 12.08 14.53 -7.58
N THR A 47 12.09 13.53 -6.68
CA THR A 47 13.12 13.37 -5.65
C THR A 47 13.30 11.89 -5.25
N PRO A 48 14.51 11.44 -4.90
CA PRO A 48 14.73 10.10 -4.37
C PRO A 48 13.98 9.86 -3.07
N ILE A 49 13.42 8.66 -2.91
CA ILE A 49 12.77 8.23 -1.66
C ILE A 49 13.62 7.23 -0.89
N ILE A 50 14.53 6.52 -1.57
CA ILE A 50 15.48 5.59 -0.95
C ILE A 50 16.88 6.20 -1.03
N ASN A 51 17.55 6.33 0.12
CA ASN A 51 18.98 6.58 0.22
C ASN A 51 19.75 5.27 0.00
N ARG A 52 20.49 5.21 -1.11
CA ARG A 52 21.26 4.03 -1.54
C ARG A 52 22.77 4.19 -1.35
N ASP A 53 23.22 5.39 -0.99
CA ASP A 53 24.65 5.74 -0.89
C ASP A 53 25.28 5.27 0.43
N LYS A 54 24.43 4.94 1.41
CA LYS A 54 24.83 4.41 2.71
C LYS A 54 24.14 3.07 2.93
N LYS A 55 24.90 2.12 3.48
CA LYS A 55 24.37 0.87 4.00
C LYS A 55 24.19 0.98 5.52
N PRO A 56 23.05 0.54 6.09
CA PRO A 56 21.89 -0.01 5.37
C PRO A 56 21.12 1.07 4.59
N TYR A 57 20.45 0.68 3.51
CA TYR A 57 19.48 1.52 2.81
C TYR A 57 18.49 2.12 3.80
N SER A 58 18.11 3.36 3.56
CA SER A 58 17.19 4.11 4.43
C SER A 58 16.25 4.96 3.59
N LEU A 59 15.18 5.46 4.20
CA LEU A 59 14.34 6.48 3.58
C LEU A 59 15.08 7.82 3.58
N THR A 60 14.94 8.59 2.51
CA THR A 60 15.28 10.02 2.53
C THR A 60 14.21 10.80 3.31
N GLN A 61 14.41 12.10 3.54
CA GLN A 61 13.36 12.94 4.12
C GLN A 61 12.07 12.93 3.26
N ALA A 62 12.21 13.00 1.94
CA ALA A 62 11.09 12.86 1.01
C ALA A 62 10.47 11.45 1.06
N GLY A 63 11.29 10.41 1.23
CA GLY A 63 10.84 9.03 1.42
C GLY A 63 10.02 8.84 2.69
N LEU A 64 10.40 9.48 3.80
CA LEU A 64 9.62 9.45 5.04
C LEU A 64 8.24 10.09 4.85
N LEU A 65 8.17 11.26 4.20
CA LEU A 65 6.91 11.93 3.89
C LEU A 65 6.02 11.09 2.97
N TYR A 66 6.62 10.47 1.94
CA TYR A 66 5.89 9.60 1.03
C TYR A 66 5.37 8.34 1.73
N TYR A 67 6.19 7.74 2.61
CA TYR A 67 5.79 6.57 3.38
C TYR A 67 4.61 6.89 4.31
N GLN A 68 4.65 8.02 5.02
CA GLN A 68 3.53 8.49 5.86
C GLN A 68 2.26 8.76 5.02
N TYR A 69 2.41 9.28 3.80
CA TYR A 69 1.29 9.43 2.88
C TYR A 69 0.65 8.07 2.53
N LEU A 70 1.44 7.02 2.27
CA LEU A 70 0.92 5.67 1.99
C LEU A 70 0.12 5.10 3.18
N GLU A 71 0.58 5.35 4.41
CA GLU A 71 -0.14 4.95 5.62
C GLU A 71 -1.51 5.65 5.72
N ASN A 72 -1.54 6.96 5.50
CA ASN A 72 -2.77 7.74 5.55
C ASN A 72 -3.79 7.28 4.48
N VAL A 73 -3.34 7.06 3.24
CA VAL A 73 -4.23 6.57 2.18
C VAL A 73 -4.77 5.17 2.50
N SER A 74 -3.93 4.29 3.05
CA SER A 74 -4.36 2.94 3.45
C SER A 74 -5.38 2.99 4.59
N TYR A 75 -5.18 3.88 5.55
CA TYR A 75 -6.14 4.14 6.61
C TYR A 75 -7.48 4.65 6.07
N ASP A 76 -7.46 5.67 5.22
CA ASP A 76 -8.67 6.26 4.63
C ASP A 76 -9.46 5.24 3.81
N LYS A 77 -8.76 4.42 3.03
CA LYS A 77 -9.34 3.29 2.29
C LYS A 77 -10.02 2.29 3.23
N GLN A 78 -9.39 1.94 4.35
CA GLN A 78 -10.00 1.07 5.36
C GLN A 78 -11.26 1.70 5.97
N GLN A 79 -11.23 3.00 6.29
CA GLN A 79 -12.38 3.72 6.83
C GLN A 79 -13.54 3.77 5.83
N LEU A 80 -13.24 4.00 4.55
CA LEU A 80 -14.23 3.97 3.47
C LEU A 80 -14.89 2.60 3.39
N ASN A 81 -14.10 1.51 3.37
CA ASN A 81 -14.62 0.14 3.31
C ASN A 81 -15.53 -0.18 4.50
N LYS A 82 -15.15 0.25 5.72
CA LYS A 82 -16.00 0.12 6.92
C LYS A 82 -17.32 0.88 6.78
N LYS A 83 -17.30 2.10 6.25
CA LYS A 83 -18.52 2.90 6.02
C LYS A 83 -19.42 2.23 4.99
N ILE A 84 -18.86 1.73 3.89
CA ILE A 84 -19.60 1.03 2.83
C ILE A 84 -20.22 -0.28 3.33
N ALA A 85 -19.49 -1.07 4.14
CA ALA A 85 -19.96 -2.34 4.69
C ALA A 85 -21.30 -2.21 5.46
N ARG A 86 -21.48 -1.11 6.21
CA ARG A 86 -22.71 -0.81 6.95
C ARG A 86 -23.95 -0.76 6.03
N PHE A 87 -23.80 -0.31 4.79
CA PHE A 87 -24.91 -0.25 3.83
C PHE A 87 -25.27 -1.62 3.25
N PHE A 88 -24.35 -2.59 3.23
CA PHE A 88 -24.64 -3.96 2.82
C PHE A 88 -25.41 -4.73 3.90
N GLU A 89 -25.05 -4.55 5.18
CA GLU A 89 -25.73 -5.18 6.32
C GLU A 89 -27.17 -4.67 6.51
N THR A 90 -27.44 -3.41 6.13
CA THR A 90 -28.78 -2.83 6.29
C THR A 90 -29.79 -3.41 5.29
N LYS A 91 -29.36 -3.82 4.09
CA LYS A 91 -30.24 -4.38 3.04
C LYS A 91 -30.67 -5.84 3.30
N SER A 92 -29.90 -6.63 4.03
CA SER A 92 -30.31 -8.00 4.42
C SER A 92 -31.37 -7.98 5.53
N ALA A 93 -31.26 -7.06 6.50
CA ALA A 93 -32.24 -6.89 7.57
C ALA A 93 -33.62 -6.42 7.07
N SER A 94 -33.67 -5.61 6.00
CA SER A 94 -34.95 -5.19 5.41
C SER A 94 -35.68 -6.31 4.65
N ARG A 95 -34.94 -7.28 4.09
CA ARG A 95 -35.52 -8.42 3.37
C ARG A 95 -36.22 -9.43 4.30
N ASP A 96 -35.68 -9.67 5.49
CA ASP A 96 -36.29 -10.60 6.46
C ASP A 96 -37.57 -10.07 7.11
N SER A 97 -37.69 -8.75 7.27
CA SER A 97 -38.90 -8.13 7.86
C SER A 97 -40.12 -8.16 6.94
N ALA A 98 -39.92 -8.19 5.62
CA ALA A 98 -41.01 -8.25 4.64
C ALA A 98 -41.64 -9.65 4.54
N PHE A 99 -40.89 -10.72 4.84
CA PHE A 99 -41.39 -12.10 4.77
C PHE A 99 -42.16 -12.55 6.02
N ARG A 100 -41.99 -11.89 7.17
CA ARG A 100 -42.72 -12.26 8.41
C ARG A 100 -44.11 -11.61 8.55
N LYS A 101 -44.51 -10.71 7.66
CA LYS A 101 -45.85 -10.07 7.67
C LYS A 101 -46.91 -10.81 6.83
N PHE A 102 -46.55 -11.93 6.21
CA PHE A 102 -47.44 -12.72 5.35
C PHE A 102 -47.63 -14.18 5.81
N SER A 103 -47.38 -14.49 7.10
CA SER A 103 -47.65 -15.82 7.65
C SER A 103 -48.46 -15.76 8.92
#